data_AF-A0A3M7R6Z7-F1
#
_entry.id   AF-A0A3M7R6Z7-F1
#
_cell.length_a   1.000
_cell.length_b   1.000
_cell.length_c   1.000
_cell.angle_alpha   90.00
_cell.angle_beta   90.00
_cell.angle_gamma   90.00
#
_symmetry.space_group_name_H-M   'P 1'
#
loop_
_entity.id
_entity.type
_entity.pdbx_description
1 polymer ?
#
loop_
_entity_poly.entity_id
_entity_poly.type
_entity_poly.pdbx_seq_one_letter_code
_entity_poly.pdbx_strand_id
1 'polypeptide(L)'
;MPKPNQQEKNVHDNLEFDFIYDLYRLLNPLKELTVYLSASKYVTTSFLHPSIYKLVTFIYPEMKFSDPSIEKLKIDLIQNLKRRFIYVLNPNMNDFFIMAPYLDFKYRKFSYLNDDSKSTKMAKRAQNIVIKYYKLYLEHKNAEISQVETNA
;
A
#
# COMPACT_ATOMS: atom_id res chain seq x y z
N MET A 1 -33.65 -41.05 -39.84
CA MET A 1 -33.62 -39.71 -39.22
C MET A 1 -32.76 -39.77 -37.98
N PRO A 2 -31.56 -39.16 -37.95
CA PRO A 2 -30.78 -39.05 -36.72
C PRO A 2 -31.27 -37.85 -35.88
N LYS A 3 -31.29 -38.03 -34.55
CA LYS A 3 -31.67 -37.00 -33.57
C LYS A 3 -30.65 -35.86 -33.54
N PRO A 4 -31.07 -34.60 -33.33
CA PRO A 4 -30.15 -33.47 -33.26
C PRO A 4 -29.33 -33.48 -31.96
N ASN A 5 -28.04 -33.14 -32.10
CA ASN A 5 -27.03 -33.01 -31.06
C ASN A 5 -27.48 -32.08 -29.91
N GLN A 6 -27.55 -32.62 -28.69
CA GLN A 6 -27.68 -31.85 -27.44
C GLN A 6 -26.30 -31.58 -26.81
N GLN A 7 -25.34 -31.04 -27.56
CA GLN A 7 -23.98 -30.80 -27.05
C GLN A 7 -23.56 -29.34 -26.91
N GLU A 8 -24.39 -28.35 -27.27
CA GLU A 8 -23.96 -26.93 -27.27
C GLU A 8 -24.51 -26.06 -26.13
N LYS A 9 -25.23 -26.62 -25.14
CA LYS A 9 -25.93 -25.78 -24.15
C LYS A 9 -25.28 -25.56 -22.78
N ASN A 10 -24.11 -26.13 -22.47
CA ASN A 10 -23.54 -26.07 -21.11
C ASN A 10 -22.24 -25.28 -20.96
N VAL A 11 -21.74 -24.61 -21.99
CA VAL A 11 -20.47 -23.85 -21.91
C VAL A 11 -20.69 -22.39 -21.54
N HIS A 12 -21.84 -21.82 -21.90
CA HIS A 12 -22.12 -20.39 -21.68
C HIS A 12 -22.45 -20.03 -20.22
N ASP A 13 -23.04 -20.93 -19.44
CA ASP A 13 -23.47 -20.64 -18.07
C ASP A 13 -22.31 -20.54 -17.07
N ASN A 14 -21.10 -21.04 -17.39
CA ASN A 14 -19.95 -20.96 -16.48
C ASN A 14 -19.08 -19.71 -16.70
N LEU A 15 -19.00 -19.20 -17.93
CA LEU A 15 -18.10 -18.09 -18.29
C LEU A 15 -18.50 -16.76 -17.62
N GLU A 16 -19.80 -16.46 -17.52
CA GLU A 16 -20.27 -15.24 -16.84
C GLU A 16 -20.02 -15.31 -15.32
N PHE A 17 -20.20 -16.49 -14.72
CA PHE A 17 -19.88 -16.71 -13.31
C PHE A 17 -18.37 -16.61 -13.04
N ASP A 18 -17.55 -17.11 -13.96
CA ASP A 18 -16.08 -17.00 -13.88
C ASP A 18 -15.62 -15.55 -13.95
N PHE A 19 -16.20 -14.75 -14.85
CA PHE A 19 -15.93 -13.30 -14.93
C PHE A 19 -16.30 -12.58 -13.62
N ILE A 20 -17.51 -12.80 -13.10
CA ILE A 20 -17.98 -12.16 -11.86
C ILE A 20 -17.09 -12.58 -10.68
N TYR A 21 -16.69 -13.84 -10.63
CA TYR A 21 -15.81 -14.35 -9.59
C TYR A 21 -14.41 -13.74 -9.67
N ASP A 22 -13.82 -13.66 -10.86
CA ASP A 22 -12.51 -13.02 -11.06
C ASP A 22 -12.56 -11.52 -10.78
N LEU A 23 -13.65 -10.83 -11.15
CA LEU A 23 -13.86 -9.43 -10.79
C LEU A 23 -13.97 -9.24 -9.27
N TYR A 24 -14.73 -10.10 -8.58
CA TYR A 24 -14.83 -10.07 -7.12
C TYR A 24 -13.45 -10.25 -6.48
N ARG A 25 -12.67 -11.23 -6.94
CA ARG A 25 -11.30 -11.49 -6.46
C ARG A 25 -10.39 -10.29 -6.68
N LEU A 26 -10.49 -9.62 -7.82
CA LEU A 26 -9.72 -8.41 -8.11
C LEU A 26 -10.08 -7.26 -7.15
N LEU A 27 -11.36 -7.07 -6.83
CA LEU A 27 -11.82 -5.94 -6.00
C LEU A 27 -11.68 -6.20 -4.49
N ASN A 28 -11.65 -7.46 -4.06
CA ASN A 28 -11.68 -7.81 -2.64
C ASN A 28 -10.54 -7.19 -1.81
N PRO A 29 -9.26 -7.15 -2.25
CA PRO A 29 -8.20 -6.48 -1.51
C PRO A 29 -8.45 -4.99 -1.25
N LEU A 30 -9.08 -4.28 -2.19
CA LEU A 30 -9.44 -2.88 -2.01
C LEU A 30 -10.59 -2.72 -1.03
N LYS A 31 -11.58 -3.62 -1.08
CA LYS A 31 -12.67 -3.66 -0.11
C LYS A 31 -12.11 -3.85 1.30
N GLU A 32 -11.25 -4.84 1.51
CA GLU A 32 -10.63 -5.11 2.81
C GLU A 32 -9.81 -3.92 3.32
N LEU A 33 -9.00 -3.32 2.45
CA LEU A 33 -8.25 -2.11 2.80
C LEU A 33 -9.18 -0.96 3.15
N THR A 34 -10.27 -0.76 2.40
CA THR A 34 -11.25 0.29 2.68
C THR A 34 -11.92 0.08 4.03
N VAL A 35 -12.38 -1.14 4.33
CA VAL A 35 -12.98 -1.47 5.63
C VAL A 35 -12.00 -1.19 6.77
N TYR A 36 -10.75 -1.63 6.62
CA TYR A 36 -9.71 -1.41 7.62
C TYR A 36 -9.42 0.08 7.86
N LEU A 37 -9.32 0.86 6.78
CA LEU A 37 -9.10 2.31 6.88
C LEU A 37 -10.32 3.04 7.45
N SER A 38 -11.54 2.67 7.05
CA SER A 38 -12.78 3.27 7.54
C SER A 38 -13.08 2.95 9.01
N ALA A 39 -12.63 1.80 9.52
CA ALA A 39 -12.73 1.46 10.93
C ALA A 39 -11.74 2.24 11.81
N SER A 40 -10.73 2.88 11.21
CA SER A 40 -9.69 3.60 11.94
C SER A 40 -10.13 5.02 12.25
N LYS A 41 -10.09 5.41 13.54
CA LYS A 41 -10.35 6.81 13.96
C LYS A 41 -9.37 7.81 13.33
N TYR A 42 -8.14 7.36 13.05
CA TYR A 42 -7.12 8.14 12.37
C TYR A 42 -6.47 7.29 11.29
N VAL A 43 -6.55 7.75 10.04
CA VAL A 43 -5.76 7.19 8.94
C VAL A 43 -4.39 7.86 8.98
N THR A 44 -3.38 7.12 9.45
CA THR A 44 -2.01 7.63 9.53
C THR A 44 -1.16 7.13 8.37
N THR A 45 -0.12 7.90 8.07
CA THR A 45 0.90 7.55 7.09
C THR A 45 1.60 6.22 7.40
N SER A 46 1.67 5.83 8.68
CA SER A 46 2.30 4.58 9.11
C SER A 46 1.58 3.35 8.57
N PHE A 47 0.26 3.41 8.36
CA PHE A 47 -0.51 2.32 7.74
C PHE A 47 -0.64 2.46 6.23
N LEU A 48 -0.83 3.69 5.74
CA LEU A 48 -1.12 3.94 4.33
C LEU A 48 0.01 3.47 3.42
N HIS A 49 1.26 3.81 3.76
CA HIS A 49 2.40 3.43 2.92
C HIS A 49 2.62 1.92 2.85
N PRO A 50 2.72 1.17 3.96
CA PRO A 50 2.84 -0.28 3.92
C PRO A 50 1.69 -0.98 3.18
N SER A 51 0.44 -0.52 3.41
CA SER A 51 -0.73 -1.17 2.84
C SER A 51 -0.81 -1.00 1.33
N ILE A 52 -0.61 0.23 0.82
CA ILE A 52 -0.61 0.49 -0.63
C ILE A 52 0.60 -0.16 -1.29
N TYR A 53 1.78 -0.12 -0.64
CA TYR A 53 2.97 -0.81 -1.15
C TYR A 53 2.73 -2.31 -1.31
N LYS A 54 2.17 -2.95 -0.28
CA LYS A 54 1.90 -4.40 -0.31
C LYS A 54 0.89 -4.76 -1.38
N LEU A 55 -0.16 -3.96 -1.51
CA LEU A 55 -1.20 -4.14 -2.51
C LEU A 55 -0.65 -4.10 -3.95
N VAL A 56 0.18 -3.10 -4.25
CA VAL A 56 0.69 -2.83 -5.60
C VAL A 56 1.88 -3.72 -5.97
N THR A 57 2.72 -4.08 -5.02
CA THR A 57 3.99 -4.78 -5.27
C THR A 57 3.89 -6.29 -5.07
N PHE A 58 2.98 -6.78 -4.21
CA PHE A 58 2.86 -8.21 -3.91
C PHE A 58 1.49 -8.76 -4.26
N ILE A 59 0.41 -8.20 -3.70
CA ILE A 59 -0.93 -8.79 -3.81
C ILE A 59 -1.39 -8.84 -5.26
N TYR A 60 -1.49 -7.70 -5.95
CA TYR A 60 -1.97 -7.70 -7.34
C TYR A 60 -1.05 -8.39 -8.34
N PRO A 61 0.30 -8.26 -8.25
CA PRO A 61 1.19 -9.00 -9.14
C PRO A 61 1.09 -10.52 -9.02
N GLU A 62 0.79 -11.05 -7.84
CA GLU A 62 0.63 -12.49 -7.61
C GLU A 62 -0.75 -13.03 -8.03
N MET A 63 -1.74 -12.16 -8.20
CA MET A 63 -3.07 -12.55 -8.67
C MET A 63 -3.04 -12.98 -10.13
N LYS A 64 -3.67 -14.12 -10.40
CA LYS A 64 -3.90 -14.66 -11.74
C LYS A 64 -5.40 -14.81 -11.98
N PHE A 65 -5.84 -14.29 -13.12
CA PHE A 65 -7.22 -14.36 -13.59
C PHE A 65 -7.29 -15.17 -14.88
N SER A 66 -8.40 -15.87 -15.03
CA SER A 66 -8.69 -16.67 -16.22
C SER A 66 -9.21 -15.79 -17.36
N ASP A 67 -9.93 -14.72 -17.02
CA ASP A 67 -10.48 -13.75 -17.97
C ASP A 67 -9.43 -12.68 -18.38
N PRO A 68 -9.11 -12.55 -19.69
CA PRO A 68 -8.15 -11.55 -20.18
C PRO A 68 -8.55 -10.09 -19.92
N SER A 69 -9.86 -9.80 -19.87
CA SER A 69 -10.39 -8.47 -19.58
C SER A 69 -10.13 -8.09 -18.13
N ILE A 70 -10.23 -9.04 -17.20
CA ILE A 70 -9.89 -8.84 -15.79
C ILE A 70 -8.38 -8.65 -15.62
N GLU A 71 -7.55 -9.38 -16.37
CA GLU A 71 -6.10 -9.14 -16.40
C GLU A 71 -5.75 -7.73 -16.88
N LYS A 72 -6.43 -7.23 -17.92
CA LYS A 72 -6.27 -5.84 -18.37
C LYS A 72 -6.70 -4.85 -17.28
N LEU A 73 -7.86 -5.09 -16.65
CA LEU A 73 -8.35 -4.25 -15.56
C LEU A 73 -7.40 -4.22 -14.36
N LYS A 74 -6.75 -5.36 -14.03
CA LYS A 74 -5.71 -5.45 -13.01
C LYS A 74 -4.53 -4.54 -13.32
N ILE A 75 -4.03 -4.57 -14.55
CA ILE A 75 -2.91 -3.71 -14.99
C ILE A 75 -3.31 -2.23 -14.86
N ASP A 76 -4.47 -1.86 -15.36
CA ASP A 76 -4.98 -0.48 -15.29
C ASP A 76 -5.17 -0.03 -13.83
N LEU A 77 -5.67 -0.90 -12.97
CA LEU A 77 -5.83 -0.65 -11.55
C LEU A 77 -4.48 -0.40 -10.86
N ILE A 78 -3.49 -1.27 -11.09
CA ILE A 78 -2.12 -1.11 -10.56
C ILE A 78 -1.54 0.23 -11.00
N GLN A 79 -1.66 0.59 -12.29
CA GLN A 79 -1.15 1.85 -12.81
C GLN A 79 -1.84 3.06 -12.18
N ASN A 80 -3.16 3.02 -12.04
CA ASN A 80 -3.93 4.08 -11.40
C ASN A 80 -3.56 4.24 -9.93
N LEU A 81 -3.38 3.14 -9.18
CA LEU A 81 -2.91 3.19 -7.80
C LEU A 81 -1.50 3.78 -7.71
N LYS A 82 -0.57 3.37 -8.58
CA LYS A 82 0.79 3.93 -8.62
C LYS A 82 0.78 5.44 -8.88
N ARG A 83 -0.05 5.91 -9.81
CA ARG A 83 -0.18 7.34 -10.14
C ARG A 83 -0.80 8.11 -8.98
N ARG A 84 -1.92 7.63 -8.44
CA ARG A 84 -2.67 8.32 -7.37
C ARG A 84 -1.88 8.38 -6.06
N PHE A 85 -1.09 7.35 -5.77
CA PHE A 85 -0.28 7.24 -4.56
C PHE A 85 1.21 7.42 -4.83
N ILE A 86 1.60 8.19 -5.86
CA ILE A 86 3.01 8.39 -6.23
C ILE A 86 3.86 8.92 -5.06
N TYR A 87 3.32 9.87 -4.30
CA TYR A 87 3.98 10.47 -3.14
C TYR A 87 4.11 9.50 -1.96
N VAL A 88 3.17 8.56 -1.85
CA VAL A 88 3.20 7.51 -0.84
C VAL A 88 4.22 6.44 -1.23
N LEU A 89 4.21 6.01 -2.49
CA LEU A 89 5.03 4.92 -3.00
C LEU A 89 6.47 5.34 -3.31
N ASN A 90 6.76 6.63 -3.41
CA ASN A 90 8.09 7.16 -3.60
C ASN A 90 8.68 7.70 -2.28
N PRO A 91 9.43 6.88 -1.52
CA PRO A 91 10.00 7.28 -0.24
C PRO A 91 11.04 8.42 -0.38
N ASN A 92 11.51 8.74 -1.58
CA ASN A 92 12.42 9.87 -1.79
C ASN A 92 11.70 11.22 -1.84
N MET A 93 10.37 11.25 -1.98
CA MET A 93 9.62 12.49 -2.12
C MET A 93 9.33 13.16 -0.77
N ASN A 94 9.17 12.38 0.30
CA ASN A 94 8.84 12.93 1.62
C ASN A 94 9.25 11.98 2.74
N ASP A 95 10.09 12.49 3.66
CA ASP A 95 10.64 11.78 4.80
C ASP A 95 9.57 11.21 5.75
N PHE A 96 8.38 11.82 5.84
CA PHE A 96 7.28 11.35 6.68
C PHE A 96 6.77 9.96 6.27
N PHE A 97 6.81 9.61 4.99
CA PHE A 97 6.36 8.28 4.52
C PHE A 97 7.32 7.14 4.90
N ILE A 98 8.57 7.47 5.25
CA ILE A 98 9.53 6.51 5.79
C ILE A 98 9.52 6.55 7.31
N MET A 99 9.48 7.74 7.89
CA MET A 99 9.55 7.93 9.33
C MET A 99 8.32 7.34 10.04
N ALA A 100 7.11 7.58 9.52
CA ALA A 100 5.89 7.14 10.19
C ALA A 100 5.79 5.61 10.32
N PRO A 101 6.02 4.78 9.27
CA PRO A 101 6.08 3.33 9.44
C PRO A 101 7.19 2.87 10.38
N TYR A 102 8.34 3.55 10.40
CA TYR A 102 9.46 3.19 11.27
C TYR A 102 9.17 3.42 12.77
N LEU A 103 8.42 4.48 13.10
CA LEU A 103 7.99 4.80 14.46
C LEU A 103 6.82 3.95 14.94
N ASP A 104 6.08 3.33 14.01
CA ASP A 104 5.01 2.39 14.32
C ASP A 104 5.57 0.99 14.58
N PHE A 105 5.33 0.45 15.77
CA PHE A 105 5.86 -0.85 16.18
C PHE A 105 5.44 -1.99 15.24
N LYS A 106 4.28 -1.87 14.57
CA LYS A 106 3.75 -2.89 13.65
C LYS A 106 4.57 -3.01 12.37
N TYR A 107 5.16 -1.90 11.93
CA TYR A 107 5.91 -1.80 10.66
C TYR A 107 7.39 -1.49 10.88
N ARG A 108 7.83 -1.52 12.15
CA ARG A 108 9.22 -1.34 12.51
C ARG A 108 10.09 -2.30 11.71
N LYS A 109 11.23 -1.81 11.24
CA LYS A 109 12.15 -2.51 10.33
C LYS A 109 11.59 -2.82 8.94
N PHE A 110 10.45 -2.24 8.54
CA PHE A 110 9.94 -2.36 7.17
C PHE A 110 9.65 -3.80 6.74
N SER A 111 9.16 -4.62 7.67
CA SER A 111 8.87 -6.05 7.47
C SER A 111 7.94 -6.37 6.29
N TYR A 112 7.18 -5.40 5.81
CA TYR A 112 6.27 -5.53 4.67
C TYR A 112 6.97 -5.51 3.29
N LEU A 113 8.28 -5.28 3.21
CA LEU A 113 9.03 -5.22 1.94
C LEU A 113 9.47 -6.60 1.42
N ASN A 114 9.30 -7.68 2.19
CA ASN A 114 9.70 -9.04 1.84
C ASN A 114 11.13 -9.17 1.25
N ASP A 115 12.05 -8.27 1.64
CA ASP A 115 13.44 -8.21 1.19
C ASP A 115 14.27 -7.61 2.34
N ASP A 116 15.10 -8.45 2.98
CA ASP A 116 15.85 -8.08 4.18
C ASP A 116 16.87 -6.97 3.93
N SER A 117 17.47 -6.95 2.74
CA SER A 117 18.45 -5.93 2.35
C SER A 117 17.78 -4.57 2.19
N LYS A 118 16.65 -4.52 1.46
CA LYS A 118 15.86 -3.29 1.32
C LYS A 118 15.29 -2.82 2.66
N SER A 119 14.80 -3.74 3.46
CA SER A 119 14.26 -3.47 4.80
C SER A 119 15.29 -2.84 5.71
N THR A 120 16.50 -3.40 5.75
CA THR A 120 17.63 -2.86 6.52
C THR A 120 18.04 -1.48 6.03
N LYS A 121 18.13 -1.28 4.71
CA LYS A 121 18.48 0.02 4.11
C LYS A 121 17.44 1.10 4.46
N MET A 122 16.16 0.77 4.38
CA MET A 122 15.08 1.69 4.74
C MET A 122 15.06 2.00 6.24
N ALA A 123 15.26 1.00 7.09
CA ALA A 123 15.37 1.20 8.54
C ALA A 123 16.51 2.16 8.91
N LYS A 124 17.69 1.95 8.33
CA LYS A 124 18.84 2.85 8.55
C LYS A 124 18.55 4.28 8.08
N ARG A 125 17.91 4.43 6.92
CA ARG A 125 17.48 5.75 6.43
C ARG A 125 16.47 6.41 7.37
N ALA A 126 15.46 5.67 7.80
CA ALA A 126 14.43 6.17 8.72
C ALA A 126 15.04 6.63 10.04
N GLN A 127 15.97 5.85 10.60
CA GLN A 127 16.69 6.20 11.82
C GLN A 127 17.45 7.53 11.66
N ASN A 128 18.16 7.72 10.55
CA ASN A 128 18.88 8.98 10.28
C ASN A 128 17.93 10.18 10.18
N ILE A 129 16.77 10.01 9.55
CA ILE A 129 15.73 11.03 9.47
C ILE A 129 15.22 11.40 10.87
N VAL A 130 14.86 10.40 11.69
CA VAL A 130 14.37 10.63 13.06
C VAL A 130 15.41 11.40 13.88
N ILE A 131 16.68 10.99 13.83
CA ILE A 131 17.77 11.66 14.55
C ILE A 131 17.91 13.12 14.08
N LYS A 132 17.83 13.38 12.77
CA LYS A 132 17.89 14.73 12.21
C LYS A 132 16.77 15.62 12.77
N TYR A 133 15.52 15.16 12.71
CA TYR A 133 14.38 15.93 13.21
C TYR A 133 14.42 16.13 14.73
N TYR A 134 14.90 15.14 15.48
CA TYR A 134 15.06 15.27 16.92
C TYR A 134 16.12 16.33 17.29
N LYS A 135 17.24 16.41 16.56
CA LYS A 135 18.24 17.45 16.76
C LYS A 135 17.68 18.85 16.48
N LEU A 136 16.97 19.01 15.36
CA LEU A 136 16.30 20.28 15.02
C LEU A 136 15.30 20.72 16.08
N TYR A 137 14.55 19.78 16.66
CA TYR A 137 13.64 20.07 17.77
C TYR A 137 14.38 20.58 19.01
N LEU A 138 15.50 19.94 19.39
CA LEU A 138 16.30 20.38 20.53
C LEU A 138 16.92 21.77 20.32
N GLU A 139 17.40 22.05 19.11
CA GLU A 139 17.94 23.36 18.74
C GLU A 139 16.88 24.47 18.87
N HIS A 140 15.67 24.24 18.35
CA HIS A 140 14.56 25.16 18.50
C HIS A 140 14.17 25.39 19.97
N LYS A 141 14.05 24.30 20.74
CA LYS A 141 13.68 24.38 22.15
C LYS A 141 14.71 25.17 22.97
N ASN A 142 15.98 24.98 22.70
CA ASN A 142 17.04 25.72 23.39
C ASN A 142 17.01 27.21 23.04
N ALA A 143 16.73 27.56 21.78
CA ALA A 143 16.57 28.96 21.36
C ALA A 143 15.38 29.64 22.05
N GLU A 144 14.25 28.94 22.20
CA GLU A 144 13.08 29.45 22.94
C GLU A 144 13.42 29.72 24.42
N ILE A 145 14.15 28.83 25.09
CA ILE A 145 14.56 28.99 26.49
C ILE A 145 15.47 30.21 26.64
N SER A 146 16.48 30.37 25.77
CA SER A 146 17.40 31.52 25.82
C SER A 146 16.71 32.86 25.55
N GLN A 147 15.62 32.88 24.77
CA GLN A 147 14.80 34.08 24.56
C GLN A 147 13.96 34.45 25.78
N VAL A 148 13.51 33.48 26.57
CA VAL A 148 12.79 33.76 27.82
C VAL A 148 13.75 34.29 28.88
N GLU A 149 14.97 33.75 28.96
CA GLU A 149 16.01 34.17 29.92
C GLU A 149 16.59 35.56 29.63
N THR A 150 16.59 36.01 28.37
CA THR A 150 17.07 37.35 27.99
C THR A 150 16.01 38.45 28.14
N ASN A 151 14.73 38.09 28.27
CA ASN A 151 13.61 39.00 28.44
C ASN A 151 13.05 39.03 29.88
N ALA A 152 13.65 38.27 30.80
CA ALA A 152 13.36 38.27 32.24
C ALA A 152 14.36 39.15 33.01
#